data_AF-A0A8H4BRG4-F1
#
_entry.id   AF-A0A8H4BRG4-F1
#
_cell.length_a   1.000
_cell.length_b   1.000
_cell.length_c   1.000
_cell.angle_alpha   90.00
_cell.angle_beta   90.00
_cell.angle_gamma   90.00
#
_symmetry.space_group_name_H-M   'P 1'
#
loop_
_entity.id
_entity.type
_entity.pdbx_description
1 polymer ?
#
loop_
_entity_poly.entity_id
_entity_poly.type
_entity_poly.pdbx_seq_one_letter_code
_entity_poly.pdbx_strand_id
1 'polypeptide(L)'
;MRAVLLLCLTIVLASLTVFAAEEGFTDYIIALSKPITAEKLATAKADIQKAGGKINHVISLGLEGFAVSLPSDQVTAFDQKEYVDFIEQDKSVHAF
;
A
#
# COMPACT_ATOMS: atom_id res chain seq x y z
N MET A 1 26.71 -0.66 29.49
CA MET A 1 26.45 -2.01 28.95
C MET A 1 24.96 -2.30 28.80
N ARG A 2 24.13 -2.17 29.85
CA ARG A 2 22.66 -2.42 29.76
C ARG A 2 21.91 -1.54 28.75
N ALA A 3 22.21 -0.24 28.70
CA ALA A 3 21.56 0.69 27.76
C ALA A 3 21.89 0.38 26.29
N VAL A 4 23.13 -0.05 26.00
CA VAL A 4 23.55 -0.46 24.65
C VAL A 4 22.85 -1.76 24.25
N LEU A 5 22.74 -2.71 25.18
CA LEU A 5 22.04 -3.98 24.94
C LEU A 5 20.55 -3.76 24.64
N LEU A 6 19.90 -2.86 25.38
CA LEU A 6 18.49 -2.50 25.17
C LEU A 6 18.29 -1.80 23.82
N LEU A 7 19.18 -0.88 23.44
CA LEU A 7 19.13 -0.20 22.14
C LEU A 7 19.31 -1.19 20.97
N CYS A 8 20.26 -2.13 21.08
CA CYS A 8 20.44 -3.19 20.09
C CYS A 8 19.20 -4.09 20.00
N LEU A 9 18.60 -4.46 21.13
CA LEU A 9 17.41 -5.29 21.16
C LEU A 9 16.21 -4.60 20.49
N THR A 10 16.02 -3.30 20.72
CA THR A 10 14.95 -2.54 20.06
C THR A 10 15.16 -2.43 18.55
N ILE A 11 16.41 -2.27 18.09
CA ILE A 11 16.73 -2.22 16.67
C ILE A 11 16.49 -3.59 16.02
N VAL A 12 16.87 -4.67 16.70
CA VAL A 12 16.65 -6.05 16.22
C VAL A 12 15.16 -6.39 16.18
N LEU A 13 14.37 -6.00 17.18
CA LEU A 13 12.91 -6.21 17.14
C LEU A 13 12.26 -5.40 16.00
N ALA A 14 12.67 -4.14 15.81
CA ALA A 14 12.15 -3.29 14.75
C ALA A 14 12.53 -3.81 13.34
N SER A 15 13.73 -4.37 13.17
CA SER A 15 14.11 -4.98 11.89
C SER A 15 13.37 -6.28 11.62
N LEU A 16 13.16 -7.14 12.63
CA LEU A 16 12.42 -8.39 12.48
C LEU A 16 10.96 -8.16 12.06
N THR A 17 10.31 -7.08 12.52
CA THR A 17 8.95 -6.74 12.08
C THR A 17 8.87 -6.29 10.62
N VAL A 18 9.95 -5.76 10.05
CA VAL A 18 9.99 -5.32 8.64
C VAL A 18 10.14 -6.51 7.69
N PHE A 19 10.90 -7.55 8.07
CA PHE A 19 11.13 -8.73 7.22
C PHE A 19 10.00 -9.77 7.25
N ALA A 20 9.16 -9.79 8.29
CA ALA A 20 8.04 -10.73 8.39
C ALA A 20 6.81 -10.34 7.51
N ALA A 21 6.89 -9.23 6.78
CA ALA A 21 5.79 -8.68 5.96
C ALA A 21 5.88 -9.06 4.47
N GLU A 22 6.56 -10.14 4.10
CA GLU A 22 6.68 -10.54 2.70
C GLU A 22 5.84 -11.79 2.39
N GLU A 23 4.65 -11.59 1.82
CA GLU A 23 4.18 -12.39 0.67
C GLU A 23 3.20 -11.57 -0.20
N GLY A 24 3.51 -11.48 -1.50
CA GLY A 24 2.80 -10.69 -2.52
C GLY A 24 3.55 -9.41 -2.87
N PHE A 25 3.92 -9.22 -4.15
CA PHE A 25 4.60 -7.98 -4.60
C PHE A 25 3.77 -6.71 -4.31
N THR A 26 2.46 -6.89 -4.05
CA THR A 26 1.40 -5.92 -3.76
C THR A 26 0.36 -6.55 -2.84
N ASP A 27 -0.30 -5.73 -2.03
CA ASP A 27 -1.37 -6.14 -1.11
C ASP A 27 -2.77 -5.86 -1.68
N TYR A 28 -2.91 -4.74 -2.40
CA TYR A 28 -4.18 -4.25 -2.93
C TYR A 28 -4.05 -3.63 -4.32
N ILE A 29 -5.14 -3.67 -5.08
CA ILE A 29 -5.38 -2.85 -6.25
C ILE A 29 -6.35 -1.74 -5.87
N ILE A 30 -5.95 -0.49 -6.06
CA ILE A 30 -6.82 0.70 -5.91
C ILE A 30 -7.13 1.22 -7.31
N ALA A 31 -8.39 1.10 -7.73
CA ALA A 31 -8.88 1.69 -8.96
C ALA A 31 -9.38 3.12 -8.71
N LEU A 32 -9.08 4.03 -9.62
CA LEU A 32 -9.46 5.44 -9.51
C LEU A 32 -10.76 5.73 -10.27
N SER A 33 -11.61 6.56 -9.66
CA SER A 33 -12.90 6.99 -10.21
C SER A 33 -12.71 7.91 -11.42
N LYS A 34 -13.37 7.64 -12.55
CA LYS A 34 -13.34 8.50 -13.74
C LYS A 34 -14.25 9.75 -13.59
N PRO A 35 -13.84 10.93 -14.11
CA PRO A 35 -12.58 11.21 -14.78
C PRO A 35 -11.42 11.43 -13.80
N ILE A 36 -10.22 10.96 -14.15
CA ILE A 36 -9.01 11.20 -13.35
C ILE A 36 -8.42 12.53 -13.80
N THR A 37 -8.35 13.47 -12.87
CA THR A 37 -7.60 14.71 -13.06
C THR A 37 -6.17 14.52 -12.56
N ALA A 38 -5.24 15.34 -13.05
CA ALA A 38 -3.86 15.36 -12.55
C ALA A 38 -3.81 15.60 -11.03
N GLU A 39 -4.73 16.40 -10.50
CA GLU A 39 -4.88 16.66 -9.07
C GLU A 39 -5.34 15.42 -8.31
N LYS A 40 -6.39 14.71 -8.76
CA LYS A 40 -6.84 13.46 -8.12
C LYS A 40 -5.74 12.41 -8.11
N LEU A 41 -4.99 12.29 -9.21
CA LEU A 41 -3.85 11.39 -9.31
C LEU A 41 -2.72 11.76 -8.31
N ALA A 42 -2.40 13.05 -8.20
CA ALA A 42 -1.38 13.53 -7.27
C ALA A 42 -1.79 13.32 -5.80
N THR A 43 -3.04 13.63 -5.47
CA THR A 43 -3.61 13.43 -4.14
C THR A 43 -3.63 11.96 -3.75
N ALA A 44 -4.05 11.06 -4.66
CA ALA A 44 -4.04 9.62 -4.40
C ALA A 44 -2.62 9.11 -4.08
N LYS A 45 -1.62 9.54 -4.84
CA LYS A 45 -0.21 9.18 -4.58
C LYS A 45 0.28 9.69 -3.23
N ALA A 46 -0.05 10.93 -2.88
CA ALA A 46 0.33 11.53 -1.61
C ALA A 46 -0.33 10.84 -0.41
N ASP A 47 -1.62 10.52 -0.53
CA ASP A 47 -2.37 9.81 0.52
C ASP A 47 -1.79 8.41 0.75
N ILE A 48 -1.46 7.65 -0.31
CA ILE A 48 -0.82 6.32 -0.20
C ILE A 48 0.50 6.44 0.57
N GLN A 49 1.36 7.40 0.22
CA GLN A 49 2.64 7.61 0.91
C GLN A 49 2.44 8.03 2.37
N LYS A 50 1.48 8.93 2.63
CA LYS A 50 1.16 9.41 3.98
C LYS A 50 0.64 8.30 4.88
N ALA A 51 -0.08 7.34 4.33
CA ALA A 51 -0.56 6.16 5.03
C ALA A 51 0.54 5.11 5.29
N GLY A 52 1.79 5.38 4.91
CA GLY A 52 2.90 4.43 5.02
C GLY A 52 2.88 3.34 3.94
N GLY A 53 2.03 3.49 2.92
CA GLY A 53 1.96 2.60 1.78
C GLY A 53 3.02 2.87 0.72
N LYS A 54 3.16 1.91 -0.20
CA LYS A 54 4.08 1.95 -1.33
C LYS A 54 3.32 1.66 -2.62
N ILE A 55 3.55 2.47 -3.65
CA ILE A 55 3.06 2.19 -5.00
C ILE A 55 4.08 1.28 -5.69
N ASN A 56 3.69 0.04 -5.97
CA ASN A 56 4.56 -0.92 -6.65
C ASN A 56 4.33 -0.90 -8.17
N HIS A 57 3.11 -0.61 -8.62
CA HIS A 57 2.79 -0.47 -10.03
C HIS A 57 1.71 0.60 -10.29
N VAL A 58 1.79 1.27 -11.43
CA VAL A 58 0.76 2.18 -11.94
C VAL A 58 0.03 1.46 -13.07
N ILE A 59 -1.28 1.32 -12.94
CA ILE A 59 -2.13 0.66 -13.92
C ILE A 59 -2.75 1.74 -14.82
N SER A 60 -2.63 1.56 -16.14
CA SER A 60 -3.17 2.48 -17.15
C SER A 60 -3.85 1.77 -18.32
N LEU A 61 -4.17 0.48 -18.18
CA LEU A 61 -4.78 -0.35 -19.21
C LEU A 61 -6.20 -0.77 -18.80
N GLY A 62 -7.22 -0.21 -19.43
CA GLY A 62 -8.64 -0.49 -19.13
C GLY A 62 -9.16 0.16 -17.84
N LEU A 63 -8.30 0.30 -16.84
CA LEU A 63 -8.50 1.04 -15.59
C LEU A 63 -7.32 1.97 -15.31
N GLU A 64 -7.56 3.06 -14.59
CA GLU A 64 -6.49 3.89 -14.01
C GLU A 64 -6.41 3.59 -12.52
N GLY A 65 -5.21 3.29 -12.01
CA GLY A 65 -5.08 2.83 -10.64
C GLY A 65 -3.67 2.49 -10.22
N PHE A 66 -3.57 1.87 -9.06
CA PHE A 66 -2.30 1.47 -8.45
C PHE A 66 -2.40 0.07 -7.90
N ALA A 67 -1.33 -0.70 -8.07
CA ALA A 67 -1.08 -1.87 -7.25
C ALA A 67 -0.13 -1.43 -6.12
N VAL A 68 -0.57 -1.58 -4.87
CA VAL A 68 0.07 -0.98 -3.70
C VAL A 68 0.35 -2.01 -2.62
N SER A 69 1.38 -1.76 -1.82
CA SER A 69 1.46 -2.29 -0.46
C SER A 69 0.88 -1.24 0.49
N LEU A 70 -0.04 -1.62 1.35
CA LEU A 70 -0.74 -0.70 2.24
C LEU A 70 -1.00 -1.37 3.59
N PRO A 71 -0.77 -0.68 4.73
CA PRO A 71 -1.16 -1.21 6.03
C PRO A 71 -2.65 -1.57 6.04
N SER A 72 -2.98 -2.78 6.50
CA SER A 72 -4.33 -3.35 6.40
C SER A 72 -5.40 -2.56 7.16
N ASP A 73 -4.99 -1.85 8.21
CA ASP A 73 -5.84 -0.95 9.01
C ASP A 73 -6.19 0.36 8.28
N GLN A 74 -5.51 0.68 7.17
CA GLN A 74 -5.74 1.90 6.39
C GLN A 74 -6.69 1.71 5.21
N VAL A 75 -6.96 0.47 4.78
CA VAL A 75 -7.71 0.17 3.55
C VAL A 75 -9.10 0.80 3.56
N THR A 76 -9.83 0.68 4.67
CA THR A 76 -11.18 1.26 4.83
C THR A 76 -11.18 2.79 4.78
N ALA A 77 -10.06 3.44 5.11
CA ALA A 77 -9.92 4.89 4.99
C ALA A 77 -9.78 5.35 3.53
N PHE A 78 -9.29 4.49 2.63
CA PHE A 78 -9.21 4.77 1.19
C PHE A 78 -10.55 4.55 0.48
N ASP A 79 -11.34 3.57 0.91
CA ASP A 79 -12.65 3.25 0.32
C ASP A 79 -13.63 4.43 0.35
N GLN A 80 -13.42 5.39 1.26
CA GLN A 80 -14.24 6.60 1.41
C GLN A 80 -13.72 7.81 0.61
N LYS A 81 -12.63 7.67 -0.15
CA LYS A 81 -12.02 8.77 -0.89
C LYS A 81 -12.74 8.98 -2.21
N GLU A 82 -13.06 10.23 -2.54
CA GLU A 82 -13.77 10.60 -3.76
C GLU A 82 -13.00 10.31 -5.07
N TYR A 83 -11.71 9.96 -4.98
CA TYR A 83 -10.91 9.55 -6.13
C TYR A 83 -10.84 8.03 -6.30
N VAL A 84 -11.42 7.24 -5.39
CA VAL A 84 -11.43 5.77 -5.43
C VAL A 84 -12.74 5.29 -6.06
N ASP A 85 -12.63 4.37 -7.01
CA ASP A 85 -13.76 3.63 -7.60
C ASP A 85 -14.02 2.35 -6.81
N PHE A 86 -12.98 1.54 -6.65
CA PHE A 86 -13.01 0.34 -5.81
C PHE A 86 -11.61 -0.02 -5.33
N ILE A 87 -11.57 -0.86 -4.29
CA ILE A 87 -10.35 -1.47 -3.78
C ILE A 87 -10.54 -2.98 -3.72
N GLU A 88 -9.58 -3.72 -4.23
CA GLU A 88 -9.55 -5.18 -4.17
C GLU A 88 -8.24 -5.66 -3.53
N GLN A 89 -8.31 -6.70 -2.69
CA GLN A 89 -7.11 -7.38 -2.20
C GLN A 89 -6.47 -8.17 -3.34
N ASP A 90 -5.17 -8.00 -3.52
CA ASP A 90 -4.42 -8.76 -4.52
C ASP A 90 -4.40 -10.26 -4.15
N LYS A 91 -4.61 -11.13 -5.15
CA LYS A 91 -4.76 -12.58 -4.96
C LYS A 91 -4.03 -13.33 -6.05
N SER A 92 -3.44 -14.45 -5.67
CA SER A 92 -2.86 -15.38 -6.63
C SER A 92 -3.94 -15.98 -7.53
N VAL A 93 -3.66 -16.02 -8.83
CA VAL A 93 -4.47 -16.72 -9.83
C VAL A 93 -3.73 -17.98 -10.27
N HIS A 94 -4.47 -19.06 -10.52
CA HIS A 94 -3.91 -20.33 -10.97
C HIS A 94 -4.26 -20.59 -12.44
N ALA A 95 -3.30 -21.07 -13.21
CA ALA A 95 -3.56 -21.60 -14.54
C ALA A 95 -4.40 -22.89 -14.42
N PHE A 96 -5.35 -23.06 -15.33
CA PHE A 96 -6.27 -24.19 -15.42
C PHE A 96 -5.58 -25.48 -15.90
#